data_AF-A0A970UE92-F1
#
_entry.id   AF-A0A970UE92-F1
#
_cell.length_a   1.000
_cell.length_b   1.000
_cell.length_c   1.000
_cell.angle_alpha   90.00
_cell.angle_beta   90.00
_cell.angle_gamma   90.00
#
_symmetry.space_group_name_H-M   'P 1'
#
loop_
_entity.id
_entity.type
_entity.pdbx_description
1 polymer ?
#
loop_
_entity_poly.entity_id
_entity_poly.type
_entity_poly.pdbx_seq_one_letter_code
_entity_poly.pdbx_strand_id
1 'polypeptide(L)' 'MVRCHLARMMGEHKMNIADVARETGLNRNTVTLLYKETAQRIELDALDKLCKLFQCEVSDLLEYLPDKTE' A
#
# COMPACT_ATOMS: atom_id res chain seq x y z
N MET A 1 0.77 -4.71 15.62
CA MET A 1 -0.03 -4.13 14.51
C MET A 1 0.63 -4.27 13.14
N VAL A 2 -0.13 -4.45 12.05
CA VAL A 2 0.41 -4.40 10.66
C VAL A 2 0.28 -2.98 10.10
N ARG A 3 1.34 -2.44 9.51
CA ARG A 3 1.37 -1.14 8.83
C ARG A 3 1.51 -1.29 7.32
N CYS A 4 1.05 -0.26 6.59
CA CYS A 4 1.20 -0.19 5.14
C CYS A 4 2.01 1.05 4.72
N HIS A 5 3.12 0.82 4.03
CA HIS A 5 4.05 1.87 3.59
C HIS A 5 3.69 2.49 2.24
N LEU A 6 2.45 2.32 1.77
CA LEU A 6 2.04 2.82 0.46
C LEU A 6 2.27 4.34 0.31
N ALA A 7 2.03 5.12 1.36
CA ALA A 7 2.28 6.56 1.35
C ALA A 7 3.75 6.92 1.08
N ARG A 8 4.67 6.14 1.66
CA ARG A 8 6.11 6.29 1.43
C ARG A 8 6.48 5.94 -0.01
N MET A 9 6.04 4.76 -0.49
CA MET A 9 6.31 4.31 -1.86
C MET A 9 5.82 5.32 -2.91
N MET A 10 4.61 5.85 -2.70
CA MET A 10 4.03 6.89 -3.55
C MET A 10 4.84 8.19 -3.52
N GLY A 11 5.33 8.60 -2.35
CA GLY A 11 6.18 9.79 -2.21
C GLY A 11 7.51 9.64 -2.93
N GLU A 12 8.17 8.49 -2.81
CA GLU A 12 9.45 8.17 -3.47
C GLU A 12 9.29 8.17 -5.00
N HIS A 13 8.17 7.68 -5.52
CA HIS A 13 7.87 7.60 -6.95
C HIS A 13 7.16 8.85 -7.50
N LYS A 14 6.91 9.87 -6.67
CA LYS A 14 6.16 11.10 -7.02
C LYS A 14 4.78 10.82 -7.64
N MET A 15 4.11 9.78 -7.19
CA MET A 15 2.78 9.39 -7.68
C MET A 15 1.69 9.85 -6.71
N ASN A 16 0.60 10.39 -7.26
CA ASN A 16 -0.59 10.68 -6.48
C ASN A 16 -1.57 9.49 -6.50
N ILE A 17 -2.63 9.54 -5.67
CA ILE A 17 -3.63 8.46 -5.55
C ILE A 17 -4.28 8.13 -6.91
N ALA A 18 -4.53 9.13 -7.76
CA ALA A 18 -5.15 8.93 -9.06
C ALA A 18 -4.19 8.27 -10.06
N ASP A 19 -2.89 8.51 -9.95
CA ASP A 19 -1.88 7.84 -10.77
C ASP A 19 -1.81 6.36 -10.39
N VAL A 20 -1.65 6.06 -9.10
CA VAL A 20 -1.60 4.67 -8.61
C VAL A 20 -2.87 3.91 -8.96
N ALA A 21 -4.06 4.49 -8.76
CA ALA A 21 -5.32 3.86 -9.12
C ALA A 21 -5.42 3.53 -10.62
N ARG A 22 -4.86 4.40 -11.47
CA ARG A 22 -4.85 4.22 -12.93
C ARG A 22 -3.88 3.14 -13.36
N GLU A 23 -2.64 3.20 -12.86
CA GLU A 23 -1.58 2.25 -13.22
C GLU A 23 -1.85 0.84 -12.67
N THR A 24 -2.41 0.73 -11.47
CA THR A 24 -2.76 -0.57 -10.88
C THR A 24 -4.13 -1.08 -11.30
N GLY A 25 -4.99 -0.23 -11.84
CA GLY A 25 -6.41 -0.53 -12.05
C GLY A 25 -7.21 -0.74 -10.76
N LEU A 26 -6.67 -0.36 -9.60
CA LEU A 26 -7.37 -0.43 -8.32
C LEU A 26 -8.38 0.70 -8.17
N ASN A 27 -9.45 0.44 -7.41
CA ASN A 27 -10.38 1.49 -7.05
C ASN A 27 -9.65 2.59 -6.26
N ARG A 28 -9.86 3.85 -6.64
CA ARG A 28 -9.31 5.03 -5.97
C ARG A 28 -9.57 5.03 -4.45
N ASN A 29 -10.73 4.52 -4.02
CA ASN A 29 -11.04 4.39 -2.60
C ASN A 29 -10.12 3.38 -1.90
N THR A 30 -9.85 2.23 -2.53
CA THR A 30 -8.91 1.23 -2.00
C THR A 30 -7.51 1.83 -1.82
N VAL A 31 -7.00 2.51 -2.85
CA VAL A 31 -5.69 3.19 -2.78
C VAL A 31 -5.69 4.25 -1.66
N THR A 32 -6.78 4.99 -1.50
CA THR A 32 -6.91 6.00 -0.43
C THR A 32 -6.89 5.37 0.96
N LEU A 33 -7.61 4.27 1.18
CA LEU A 33 -7.65 3.57 2.46
C LEU A 33 -6.29 2.96 2.82
N LEU A 34 -5.59 2.38 1.84
CA LEU A 34 -4.23 1.89 2.00
C LEU A 34 -3.25 3.03 2.32
N TYR A 35 -3.34 4.13 1.57
CA TYR A 35 -2.51 5.32 1.78
C TYR A 35 -2.70 5.93 3.18
N LYS A 36 -3.93 5.93 3.70
CA LYS A 36 -4.25 6.44 5.04
C LYS A 36 -4.03 5.42 6.16
N GLU A 37 -3.57 4.21 5.84
CA GLU A 37 -3.43 3.10 6.80
C GLU A 37 -4.75 2.76 7.55
N THR A 38 -5.91 3.02 6.93
CA THR A 38 -7.24 2.73 7.51
C THR A 38 -7.94 1.53 6.89
N ALA A 39 -7.26 0.82 5.98
CA ALA A 39 -7.78 -0.39 5.37
C ALA A 39 -7.88 -1.53 6.40
N GLN A 40 -9.08 -2.12 6.53
CA GLN A 40 -9.30 -3.29 7.39
C GLN A 40 -9.01 -4.63 6.68
N ARG A 41 -8.99 -4.60 5.35
CA ARG A 41 -8.76 -5.76 4.49
C ARG A 41 -7.95 -5.32 3.28
N ILE A 42 -7.09 -6.21 2.82
CA ILE A 42 -6.32 -6.04 1.60
C ILE A 42 -6.47 -7.33 0.80
N GLU A 43 -6.85 -7.20 -0.46
CA GLU A 43 -6.94 -8.32 -1.39
C GLU A 43 -5.53 -8.65 -1.93
N LEU A 44 -5.21 -9.93 -2.10
CA LEU A 44 -3.91 -10.36 -2.63
C LEU A 44 -3.64 -9.80 -4.03
N ASP A 45 -4.68 -9.67 -4.87
CA ASP A 45 -4.58 -9.03 -6.19
C ASP A 45 -4.15 -7.56 -6.07
N ALA A 46 -4.61 -6.85 -5.03
CA ALA A 46 -4.17 -5.48 -4.79
C ALA A 46 -2.70 -5.40 -4.38
N LEU A 47 -2.23 -6.35 -3.55
CA LEU A 47 -0.80 -6.46 -3.22
C LEU A 47 0.05 -6.76 -4.46
N ASP A 48 -0.35 -7.74 -5.26
CA ASP A 48 0.36 -8.11 -6.49
C ASP A 48 0.50 -6.91 -7.46
N LYS A 49 -0.60 -6.18 -7.68
CA LYS A 49 -0.60 -4.97 -8.53
C LYS A 49 0.30 -3.86 -7.99
N LEU A 50 0.28 -3.62 -6.69
CA LEU A 50 1.11 -2.59 -6.06
C LEU A 50 2.59 -2.98 -6.09
N CYS A 51 2.92 -4.23 -5.75
CA CYS A 51 4.28 -4.74 -5.83
C CYS A 51 4.83 -4.69 -7.27
N LYS A 52 4.00 -5.01 -8.27
CA LYS A 52 4.38 -4.87 -9.69
C LYS A 52 4.62 -3.42 -10.10
N LEU A 53 3.75 -2.50 -9.68
CA LEU A 53 3.88 -1.08 -9.99
C LEU A 53 5.17 -0.49 -9.40
N PHE A 54 5.41 -0.73 -8.12
CA PHE A 54 6.56 -0.17 -7.41
C PHE A 54 7.82 -1.03 -7.48
N GLN A 55 7.77 -2.15 -8.18
CA GLN A 55 8.87 -3.12 -8.30
C GLN A 55 9.47 -3.50 -6.93
N CYS A 56 8.59 -3.74 -5.96
CA CYS A 56 8.97 -3.99 -4.56
C CYS A 56 8.46 -5.36 -4.07
N GLU A 57 9.01 -5.83 -2.95
CA GLU A 57 8.51 -7.00 -2.26
C GLU A 57 7.29 -6.65 -1.39
N VAL A 58 6.55 -7.68 -0.95
CA VAL A 58 5.41 -7.50 -0.05
C VAL A 58 5.86 -6.91 1.28
N SER A 59 7.04 -7.28 1.77
CA SER A 59 7.66 -6.74 3.00
C SER A 59 8.01 -5.27 2.93
N ASP A 60 8.26 -4.72 1.72
CA ASP A 60 8.47 -3.29 1.55
C ASP A 60 7.16 -2.51 1.70
N LEU A 61 6.03 -3.14 1.34
CA LEU A 61 4.71 -2.55 1.39
C LEU A 61 4.01 -2.75 2.73
N LEU A 62 4.17 -3.93 3.35
CA LEU A 62 3.53 -4.31 4.60
C LEU A 62 4.57 -4.70 5.65
N GLU A 63 4.46 -4.08 6.82
CA GLU A 63 5.35 -4.34 7.95
C GLU A 63 4.54 -4.80 9.18
N TYR A 64 4.96 -5.90 9.79
CA TYR A 64 4.45 -6.28 11.10
C TYR A 64 5.26 -5.59 12.20
N LEU A 65 4.60 -4.74 12.97
CA LEU A 65 5.14 -4.18 14.19
C LEU A 65 4.63 -5.01 15.37
N PRO A 66 5.50 -5.65 16.16
CA PRO A 66 5.07 -6.31 17.38
C PRO A 66 4.46 -5.25 18.32
N ASP A 67 3.35 -5.61 18.97
CA ASP A 67 2.81 -4.74 20.01
C ASP A 67 3.84 -4.70 21.14
N LYS A 68 4.29 -3.49 21.50
CA LYS A 68 5.27 -3.31 22.58
C LYS A 68 4.73 -4.04 23.81
N THR A 69 5.39 -5.14 24.14
CA THR A 69 5.18 -5.83 25.41
C THR A 69 5.95 -5.01 26.43
N GLU A 70 5.27 -4.06 27.06
CA GLU A 70 5.66 -3.52 28.36
C GLU A 70 4.88 -4.25 29.45
#